data_AF-A0A2U2M6K5-F1
#
_entry.id   AF-A0A2U2M6K5-F1
#
_cell.length_a   1.000
_cell.length_b   1.000
_cell.length_c   1.000
_cell.angle_alpha   90.00
_cell.angle_beta   90.00
_cell.angle_gamma   90.00
#
_symmetry.space_group_name_H-M   'P 1'
#
loop_
_entity.id
_entity.type
_entity.pdbx_description
1 polymer ?
#
loop_
_entity_poly.entity_id
_entity_poly.type
_entity_poly.pdbx_seq_one_letter_code
_entity_poly.pdbx_strand_id
1 'polypeptide(L)'
;MSRRVLVDSIAYLTKEYKVDGFHFDMMGDHDAESIEKAYLAASALNPNLIMLGEGWVTYAGDENSPVQPADQSWMKNTDTVAVFSDDIRNILKSGYPNEGTPAFITGGKRDINKVFDNIKA
;
A
#
# COMPACT_ATOMS: atom_id res chain seq x y z
N MET A 1 -13.90 1.26 -18.42
CA MET A 1 -12.68 1.42 -19.24
C MET A 1 -11.47 1.82 -18.40
N SER A 2 -11.61 2.66 -17.37
CA SER A 2 -10.51 3.10 -16.50
C SER A 2 -9.70 1.94 -15.90
N ARG A 3 -10.36 0.91 -15.35
CA ARG A 3 -9.67 -0.31 -14.88
C ARG A 3 -8.78 -0.95 -15.94
N ARG A 4 -9.24 -0.98 -17.19
CA ARG A 4 -8.47 -1.57 -18.30
C ARG A 4 -7.21 -0.75 -18.59
N VAL A 5 -7.28 0.58 -18.50
CA VAL A 5 -6.10 1.45 -18.62
C VAL A 5 -5.08 1.14 -17.52
N LEU A 6 -5.52 0.93 -16.27
CA LEU A 6 -4.64 0.56 -15.16
C LEU A 6 -3.98 -0.81 -15.40
N VAL A 7 -4.76 -1.85 -15.69
CA VAL A 7 -4.24 -3.21 -15.86
C VAL A 7 -3.36 -3.34 -17.10
N ASP A 8 -3.80 -2.80 -18.24
CA ASP A 8 -3.07 -2.89 -19.51
C ASP A 8 -1.74 -2.13 -19.43
N SER A 9 -1.70 -0.98 -18.74
CA SER A 9 -0.46 -0.21 -18.57
C SER A 9 0.56 -0.95 -17.72
N ILE A 10 0.14 -1.52 -16.58
CA ILE A 10 0.98 -2.36 -15.72
C ILE A 10 1.50 -3.59 -16.50
N ALA A 11 0.62 -4.30 -17.21
CA ALA A 11 1.00 -5.48 -17.99
C ALA A 11 1.99 -5.12 -19.12
N TYR A 12 1.75 -4.01 -19.83
CA TYR A 12 2.65 -3.51 -20.85
C TYR A 12 4.01 -3.15 -20.26
N LEU A 13 4.06 -2.39 -19.17
CA LEU A 13 5.31 -1.98 -18.53
C LEU A 13 6.11 -3.20 -18.05
N THR A 14 5.44 -4.19 -17.45
CA THR A 14 6.04 -5.46 -17.04
C THR A 14 6.60 -6.22 -18.23
N LYS A 15 5.82 -6.36 -19.31
CA LYS A 15 6.22 -7.14 -20.49
C LYS A 15 7.31 -6.46 -21.30
N GLU A 16 7.19 -5.17 -21.56
CA GLU A 16 8.08 -4.44 -22.48
C GLU A 16 9.39 -4.05 -21.79
N TYR A 17 9.29 -3.45 -20.61
CA TYR A 17 10.45 -2.90 -19.91
C TYR A 17 11.03 -3.83 -18.85
N LYS A 18 10.39 -5.00 -18.62
CA LYS A 18 10.89 -6.03 -17.70
C LYS A 18 11.08 -5.50 -16.28
N VAL A 19 10.21 -4.59 -15.85
CA VAL A 19 10.26 -4.08 -14.47
C VAL A 19 9.94 -5.19 -13.46
N ASP A 20 10.57 -5.12 -12.30
CA ASP A 20 10.45 -6.13 -11.25
C ASP A 20 9.34 -5.82 -10.24
N GLY A 21 8.72 -4.65 -10.33
CA GLY A 21 7.65 -4.28 -9.42
C GLY A 21 7.09 -2.88 -9.61
N PHE A 22 6.06 -2.57 -8.83
CA PHE A 22 5.36 -1.30 -8.88
C PHE A 22 5.10 -0.73 -7.49
N HIS A 23 5.14 0.59 -7.41
CA HIS A 23 4.69 1.36 -6.27
C HIS A 23 3.46 2.18 -6.68
N PHE A 24 2.33 2.00 -6.01
CA PHE A 24 1.11 2.79 -6.24
C PHE A 24 1.08 4.02 -5.33
N ASP A 25 1.18 5.19 -5.94
CA ASP A 25 0.87 6.47 -5.31
C ASP A 25 -0.61 6.50 -4.89
N MET A 26 -0.90 6.97 -3.67
CA MET A 26 -2.26 7.06 -3.14
C MET A 26 -3.12 5.81 -3.40
N MET A 27 -2.56 4.61 -3.18
CA MET A 27 -3.19 3.33 -3.53
C MET A 27 -4.60 3.17 -2.95
N GLY A 28 -4.84 3.74 -1.76
CA GLY A 28 -6.16 3.74 -1.12
C GLY A 28 -7.29 4.45 -1.88
N ASP A 29 -6.98 5.24 -2.92
CA ASP A 29 -7.99 5.87 -3.79
C ASP A 29 -8.60 4.87 -4.79
N HIS A 30 -7.97 3.71 -4.98
CA HIS A 30 -8.44 2.68 -5.91
C HIS A 30 -9.31 1.62 -5.22
N ASP A 31 -10.20 0.99 -5.98
CA ASP A 31 -10.86 -0.24 -5.54
C ASP A 31 -9.86 -1.40 -5.49
N ALA A 32 -9.95 -2.22 -4.43
CA ALA A 32 -9.08 -3.39 -4.24
C ALA A 32 -9.14 -4.37 -5.42
N GLU A 33 -10.30 -4.53 -6.06
CA GLU A 33 -10.46 -5.43 -7.21
C GLU A 33 -9.59 -5.01 -8.41
N SER A 34 -9.49 -3.71 -8.69
CA SER A 34 -8.64 -3.21 -9.78
C SER A 34 -7.14 -3.45 -9.50
N ILE A 35 -6.69 -3.22 -8.27
CA ILE A 35 -5.28 -3.43 -7.86
C ILE A 35 -4.93 -4.92 -7.87
N GLU A 36 -5.81 -5.78 -7.35
CA GLU A 36 -5.64 -7.24 -7.38
C GLU A 36 -5.52 -7.76 -8.81
N LYS A 37 -6.38 -7.28 -9.73
CA LYS A 37 -6.30 -7.64 -11.15
C LYS A 37 -5.00 -7.19 -11.81
N ALA A 38 -4.47 -6.03 -11.43
CA ALA A 38 -3.19 -5.55 -11.93
C ALA A 38 -2.03 -6.43 -11.44
N TYR A 39 -2.04 -6.81 -10.16
CA TYR A 39 -1.07 -7.73 -9.59
C TYR A 39 -1.08 -9.08 -10.32
N LEU A 40 -2.26 -9.70 -10.48
CA LEU A 40 -2.38 -11.00 -11.16
C LEU A 40 -1.92 -10.95 -12.62
N ALA A 41 -2.22 -9.86 -13.34
CA ALA A 41 -1.76 -9.69 -14.71
C ALA A 41 -0.23 -9.53 -14.80
N ALA A 42 0.37 -8.80 -13.87
CA ALA A 42 1.80 -8.55 -13.83
C ALA A 42 2.59 -9.79 -13.37
N SER A 43 2.12 -10.48 -12.32
CA SER A 43 2.78 -11.68 -11.76
C SER A 43 2.74 -12.87 -12.71
N ALA A 44 1.71 -12.97 -13.57
CA ALA A 44 1.68 -13.94 -14.66
C ALA A 44 2.79 -13.71 -15.72
N LEU A 45 3.27 -12.48 -15.86
CA LEU A 45 4.35 -12.11 -16.79
C LEU A 45 5.73 -12.20 -16.11
N ASN A 46 5.81 -11.90 -14.81
CA ASN A 46 7.01 -12.01 -14.00
C ASN A 46 6.67 -12.65 -12.63
N PRO A 47 6.95 -13.96 -12.42
CA PRO A 47 6.64 -14.65 -11.16
C PRO A 47 7.35 -14.11 -9.92
N ASN A 48 8.40 -13.28 -10.08
CA ASN A 48 9.14 -12.67 -8.98
C ASN A 48 8.69 -11.23 -8.69
N LEU A 49 7.62 -10.77 -9.35
CA LEU A 49 7.16 -9.40 -9.26
C LEU A 49 6.63 -9.06 -7.87
N ILE A 50 6.97 -7.86 -7.40
CA ILE A 50 6.45 -7.30 -6.14
C ILE A 50 5.62 -6.03 -6.40
N MET A 51 4.60 -5.80 -5.58
CA MET A 51 3.87 -4.55 -5.57
C MET A 51 3.74 -4.03 -4.14
N LEU A 52 3.82 -2.72 -3.98
CA LEU A 52 3.47 -2.03 -2.74
C LEU A 52 2.77 -0.70 -3.05
N GLY A 53 2.20 -0.05 -2.04
CA GLY A 53 1.64 1.29 -2.23
C GLY A 53 1.30 2.03 -0.94
N GLU A 54 0.86 3.26 -1.13
CA GLU A 54 0.35 4.12 -0.07
C GLU A 54 -1.10 3.76 0.27
N GLY A 55 -1.29 2.79 1.16
CA GLY A 55 -2.60 2.32 1.60
C GLY A 55 -3.31 3.26 2.59
N TRP A 56 -3.20 4.58 2.44
CA TRP A 56 -3.92 5.53 3.29
C TRP A 56 -5.43 5.40 3.11
N VAL A 57 -6.22 5.66 4.15
CA VAL A 57 -7.69 5.62 4.06
C VAL A 57 -8.20 6.90 3.41
N THR A 58 -8.22 6.94 2.08
CA THR A 58 -8.49 8.15 1.29
C THR A 58 -9.59 7.97 0.24
N TYR A 59 -10.14 6.77 0.10
CA TYR A 59 -11.13 6.43 -0.91
C TYR A 59 -12.33 7.38 -0.95
N ALA A 60 -12.51 8.07 -2.08
CA ALA A 60 -13.67 8.91 -2.35
C ALA A 60 -14.73 8.17 -3.20
N GLY A 61 -14.28 7.49 -4.26
CA GLY A 61 -15.14 6.71 -5.16
C GLY A 61 -16.28 7.51 -5.81
N ASP A 62 -17.25 6.77 -6.34
CA ASP A 62 -18.50 7.33 -6.83
C ASP A 62 -19.50 7.54 -5.66
N GLU A 63 -20.26 8.63 -5.71
CA GLU A 63 -21.24 8.96 -4.68
C GLU A 63 -22.27 7.83 -4.46
N ASN A 64 -22.52 7.47 -3.20
CA ASN A 64 -23.45 6.41 -2.80
C ASN A 64 -23.13 5.01 -3.35
N SER A 65 -21.90 4.75 -3.78
CA SER A 65 -21.45 3.45 -4.29
C SER A 65 -20.21 2.94 -3.51
N PRO A 66 -20.38 2.48 -2.26
CA PRO A 66 -19.26 2.00 -1.47
C PRO A 66 -18.66 0.72 -2.08
N VAL A 67 -17.34 0.64 -2.09
CA VAL A 67 -16.57 -0.55 -2.47
C VAL A 67 -15.42 -0.73 -1.48
N GLN A 68 -14.79 -1.91 -1.47
CA GLN A 68 -13.58 -2.11 -0.68
C GLN A 68 -12.40 -1.37 -1.37
N PRO A 69 -11.79 -0.37 -0.72
CA PRO A 69 -10.58 0.27 -1.23
C PRO A 69 -9.34 -0.59 -1.06
N ALA A 70 -8.32 -0.32 -1.87
CA ALA A 70 -6.98 -0.92 -1.78
C ALA A 70 -6.12 -0.21 -0.71
N ASP A 71 -6.65 -0.04 0.50
CA ASP A 71 -5.99 0.64 1.61
C ASP A 71 -5.48 -0.35 2.69
N GLN A 72 -4.95 0.18 3.81
CA GLN A 72 -4.49 -0.62 4.94
C GLN A 72 -5.56 -1.58 5.50
N SER A 73 -6.85 -1.29 5.34
CA SER A 73 -7.93 -2.17 5.80
C SER A 73 -8.08 -3.42 4.94
N TRP A 74 -7.57 -3.40 3.70
CA TRP A 74 -7.60 -4.53 2.77
C TRP A 74 -6.56 -5.62 3.11
N MET A 75 -5.48 -5.28 3.83
CA MET A 75 -4.36 -6.19 4.11
C MET A 75 -4.74 -7.48 4.85
N LYS A 76 -5.88 -7.50 5.55
CA LYS A 76 -6.41 -8.72 6.19
C LYS A 76 -7.09 -9.70 5.21
N ASN A 77 -7.30 -9.29 3.96
CA ASN A 77 -8.05 -10.02 2.94
C ASN A 77 -7.17 -10.41 1.74
N THR A 78 -5.88 -10.08 1.75
CA THR A 78 -4.96 -10.35 0.65
C THR A 78 -3.53 -10.54 1.13
N ASP A 79 -2.74 -11.30 0.37
CA ASP A 79 -1.30 -11.47 0.52
C ASP A 79 -0.55 -11.03 -0.77
N THR A 80 -1.15 -10.17 -1.61
CA THR A 80 -0.62 -9.79 -2.93
C THR A 80 0.21 -8.50 -2.94
N VAL A 81 -0.37 -7.39 -2.48
CA VAL A 81 0.22 -6.05 -2.53
C VAL A 81 0.44 -5.53 -1.11
N ALA A 82 1.66 -5.11 -0.80
CA ALA A 82 1.99 -4.57 0.51
C ALA A 82 1.62 -3.08 0.65
N VAL A 83 1.53 -2.59 1.89
CA VAL A 83 1.35 -1.16 2.20
C VAL A 83 2.47 -0.64 3.07
N PHE A 84 2.74 0.66 3.00
CA PHE A 84 3.59 1.29 4.01
C PHE A 84 2.96 1.26 5.40
N SER A 85 3.76 0.93 6.40
CA SER A 85 3.40 1.07 7.81
C SER A 85 3.78 2.47 8.31
N ASP A 86 2.78 3.35 8.48
CA ASP A 86 2.95 4.60 9.20
C ASP A 86 3.13 4.40 10.70
N ASP A 87 2.64 3.30 11.27
CA ASP A 87 2.76 3.05 12.71
C ASP A 87 4.23 2.88 13.12
N ILE A 88 4.99 2.02 12.43
CA ILE A 88 6.42 1.86 12.70
C ILE A 88 7.19 3.15 12.41
N ARG A 89 6.82 3.86 11.34
CA ARG A 89 7.39 5.16 10.98
C ARG A 89 7.20 6.16 12.15
N ASN A 90 5.98 6.30 12.63
CA ASN A 90 5.59 7.29 13.63
C ASN A 90 6.15 6.95 15.01
N ILE A 91 6.08 5.68 15.41
CA ILE A 91 6.54 5.24 16.74
C ILE A 91 8.05 5.42 16.88
N LEU A 92 8.81 5.17 15.81
CA LEU A 92 10.26 5.33 15.83
C LEU A 92 10.68 6.79 15.77
N LYS A 93 10.16 7.58 14.83
CA LYS A 93 10.73 8.91 14.51
C LYS A 93 9.72 10.04 14.22
N SER A 94 8.43 9.88 14.54
CA SER A 94 7.31 10.77 14.17
C SER A 94 6.91 10.76 12.68
N GLY A 95 5.93 11.57 12.31
CA GLY A 95 5.46 11.71 10.94
C GLY A 95 4.20 12.56 10.92
N TYR A 96 3.63 12.75 9.72
CA TYR A 96 2.37 13.48 9.57
C TYR A 96 1.27 12.93 10.50
N PRO A 97 0.45 13.78 11.14
CA PRO A 97 0.44 15.24 11.06
C PRO A 97 1.37 15.97 12.06
N ASN A 98 2.13 15.23 12.88
CA ASN A 98 2.89 15.77 14.01
C ASN A 98 4.41 15.54 13.85
N GLU A 99 4.93 15.82 12.66
CA GLU A 99 6.35 15.63 12.37
C GLU A 99 7.21 16.51 13.30
N GLY A 100 8.30 15.94 13.82
CA GLY A 100 9.20 16.59 14.78
C GLY A 100 8.87 16.30 16.25
N THR A 101 7.73 15.67 16.54
CA THR A 101 7.42 15.21 17.91
C THR A 101 8.45 14.17 18.37
N PRO A 102 9.07 14.30 19.56
CA PRO A 102 9.95 13.26 20.10
C PRO A 102 9.28 11.88 20.09
N ALA A 103 9.99 10.89 19.56
CA ALA A 103 9.55 9.51 19.38
C ALA A 103 10.65 8.56 19.87
N PHE A 104 10.49 7.24 19.64
CA PHE A 104 11.32 6.24 20.32
C PHE A 104 12.83 6.47 20.17
N ILE A 105 13.31 6.80 18.96
CA ILE A 105 14.74 7.04 18.70
C ILE A 105 15.14 8.53 18.85
N THR A 106 14.18 9.41 19.13
CA THR A 106 14.40 10.87 19.24
C THR A 106 14.03 11.42 20.63
N GLY A 107 14.13 10.58 21.67
CA GLY A 107 13.98 10.98 23.07
C GLY A 107 12.55 10.98 23.62
N GLY A 108 11.56 10.56 22.83
CA GLY A 108 10.17 10.39 23.26
C GLY A 108 9.89 8.95 23.69
N LYS A 109 9.58 8.74 24.97
CA LYS A 109 9.19 7.41 25.48
C LYS A 109 7.96 6.89 24.73
N ARG A 110 8.00 5.63 24.29
CA ARG A 110 6.89 4.90 23.67
C ARG A 110 6.61 3.62 24.44
N ASP A 111 5.41 3.09 24.25
CA ASP A 111 5.04 1.77 24.76
C ASP A 111 5.88 0.69 24.07
N ILE A 112 6.65 -0.07 24.84
CA ILE A 112 7.56 -1.09 24.33
C ILE A 112 6.79 -2.23 23.66
N ASN A 113 5.58 -2.57 24.13
CA ASN A 113 4.77 -3.61 23.50
C ASN A 113 4.36 -3.19 22.10
N LYS A 114 3.96 -1.93 21.91
CA LYS A 114 3.64 -1.40 20.57
C LYS A 114 4.84 -1.36 19.64
N VAL A 115 6.03 -1.01 20.16
CA VAL A 115 7.28 -1.07 19.38
C VAL A 115 7.56 -2.50 18.95
N PHE A 116 7.38 -3.46 19.86
CA PHE A 116 7.61 -4.88 19.59
C PHE A 116 6.61 -5.47 18.60
N ASP A 117 5.33 -5.12 18.71
CA ASP A 117 4.29 -5.57 17.77
C ASP A 117 4.60 -5.10 16.35
N ASN A 118 5.11 -3.87 16.18
CA ASN A 118 5.56 -3.34 14.89
C ASN A 118 6.79 -4.06 14.31
N ILE A 119 7.62 -4.71 15.14
CA ILE A 119 8.77 -5.50 14.66
C ILE A 119 8.34 -6.89 14.19
N LYS A 120 7.23 -7.42 14.73
CA LYS A 120 6.71 -8.75 14.40
C LYS A 120 5.67 -8.78 13.29
N ALA A 121 5.09 -7.63 12.98
CA ALA A 121 4.02 -7.46 12.01
C ALA A 121 4.41 -7.94 10.61
#